data_AF-A0A940JBJ1-F1
#
_entry.id   AF-A0A940JBJ1-F1
#
_cell.length_a   1.000
_cell.length_b   1.000
_cell.length_c   1.000
_cell.angle_alpha   90.00
_cell.angle_beta   90.00
_cell.angle_gamma   90.00
#
_symmetry.space_group_name_H-M   'P 1'
#
loop_
_entity.id
_entity.type
_entity.pdbx_description
1 polymer ?
#
loop_
_entity_poly.entity_id
_entity_poly.type
_entity_poly.pdbx_seq_one_letter_code
_entity_poly.pdbx_strand_id
1 'polypeptide(L)'
;MRARLLAVVLALSVPLIAAPSAMAGCGFLGLGACPAPPIKNPASRTPGQPVAQVAQVNRAAYGTPNKIRGSIKPTKVFGVPDPGVVPVVGDVGAKADDGSYVMYESRVDDRTIDLMVWSAGLLGPAPVRIQLPPSWGTDPDRKYPSLWLLHGGNDPADYQCWTVYSQFKERVGNLDALVVMPSSGIGGHTTDYLNFG
;
A
#
# COMPACT_ATOMS: atom_id res chain seq x y z
N MET A 1 38.11 42.49 32.35
CA MET A 1 37.79 41.14 32.87
C MET A 1 36.33 40.83 32.59
N ARG A 2 36.03 39.92 31.65
CA ARG A 2 34.69 39.35 31.47
C ARG A 2 34.86 37.84 31.31
N ALA A 3 34.36 37.09 32.28
CA ALA A 3 34.47 35.64 32.37
C ALA A 3 33.65 34.97 31.25
N ARG A 4 34.27 34.04 30.52
CA ARG A 4 33.59 33.13 29.61
C ARG A 4 33.20 31.88 30.40
N LEU A 5 31.89 31.65 30.59
CA LEU A 5 31.39 30.35 31.03
C LEU A 5 31.41 29.40 29.82
N LEU A 6 32.25 28.37 29.87
CA LEU A 6 32.11 27.19 29.02
C LEU A 6 31.13 26.23 29.71
N ALA A 7 29.96 26.01 29.10
CA ALA A 7 29.09 24.90 29.47
C ALA A 7 29.46 23.67 28.62
N VAL A 8 30.04 22.66 29.28
CA VAL A 8 30.28 21.34 28.68
C VAL A 8 28.99 20.53 28.85
N VAL A 9 28.29 20.27 27.75
CA VAL A 9 27.16 19.32 27.72
C VAL A 9 27.72 17.96 27.35
N LEU A 10 27.80 17.06 28.34
CA LEU A 10 28.08 15.64 28.10
C LEU A 10 26.81 15.02 27.50
N ALA A 11 26.79 14.77 26.19
CA ALA A 11 25.75 13.97 25.58
C ALA A 11 26.02 12.49 25.89
N LEU A 12 25.23 11.88 26.78
CA LEU A 12 25.15 10.43 26.87
C LEU A 12 24.50 9.91 25.58
N SER A 13 25.33 9.44 24.65
CA SER A 13 24.89 8.64 23.50
C SER A 13 24.56 7.23 24.00
N VAL A 14 23.30 6.99 24.38
CA VAL A 14 22.76 5.63 24.41
C VAL A 14 22.46 5.27 22.96
N PRO A 15 23.11 4.24 22.37
CA PRO A 15 22.68 3.74 21.08
C PRO A 15 21.27 3.16 21.27
N LEU A 16 20.27 3.83 20.70
CA LEU A 16 18.96 3.22 20.50
C LEU A 16 19.18 2.12 19.45
N ILE A 17 19.43 0.90 19.92
CA ILE A 17 19.37 -0.28 19.05
C ILE A 17 17.91 -0.36 18.61
N ALA A 18 17.64 0.07 17.39
CA ALA A 18 16.36 -0.21 16.75
C ALA A 18 16.22 -1.73 16.71
N ALA A 19 15.35 -2.28 17.56
CA ALA A 19 14.98 -3.67 17.45
C ALA A 19 14.44 -3.87 16.02
N PRO A 20 14.88 -4.92 15.29
CA PRO A 20 14.31 -5.22 14.00
C PRO A 20 12.80 -5.40 14.19
N SER A 21 12.03 -4.58 13.48
CA SER A 21 10.56 -4.53 13.48
C SER A 21 9.90 -5.90 13.19
N ALA A 22 10.68 -6.88 12.74
CA ALA A 22 10.28 -8.27 12.56
C ALA A 22 9.88 -9.02 13.85
N MET A 23 10.24 -8.54 15.06
CA MET A 23 9.95 -9.26 16.30
C MET A 23 8.68 -8.81 17.04
N ALA A 24 8.08 -7.67 16.70
CA ALA A 24 7.01 -7.08 17.50
C ALA A 24 5.58 -7.62 17.21
N GLY A 25 5.38 -8.49 16.22
CA GLY A 25 4.03 -8.88 15.76
C GLY A 25 3.58 -10.33 16.06
N CYS A 26 4.49 -11.30 16.05
CA CYS A 26 4.08 -12.69 15.80
C CYS A 26 4.10 -13.61 17.01
N GLY A 27 4.95 -13.32 18.00
CA GLY A 27 4.93 -14.07 19.27
C GLY A 27 3.60 -13.92 20.02
N PHE A 28 2.87 -12.83 19.78
CA PHE A 28 1.58 -12.52 20.39
C PHE A 28 0.39 -13.30 19.80
N LEU A 29 0.42 -13.62 18.50
CA LEU A 29 -0.67 -14.34 17.83
C LEU A 29 -0.67 -15.86 18.10
N GLY A 30 0.16 -16.34 19.05
CA GLY A 30 0.36 -17.78 19.28
C GLY A 30 1.00 -18.50 18.09
N LEU A 31 1.51 -17.76 17.11
CA LEU A 31 2.22 -18.30 15.96
C LEU A 31 3.68 -18.46 16.36
N GLY A 32 4.18 -19.71 16.34
CA GLY A 32 5.60 -19.99 16.61
C GLY A 32 6.58 -19.25 15.68
N ALA A 33 6.09 -18.75 14.53
CA ALA A 33 6.82 -17.87 13.62
C ALA A 33 5.85 -16.92 12.88
N CYS A 34 6.32 -15.72 12.51
CA CYS A 34 5.59 -14.86 11.58
C CYS A 34 5.27 -15.58 10.28
N PRO A 35 4.11 -15.32 9.65
CA PRO A 35 3.88 -15.72 8.27
C PRO A 35 5.04 -15.23 7.41
N ALA A 36 5.74 -16.17 6.79
CA ALA A 36 6.82 -15.81 5.87
C ALA A 36 6.20 -15.12 4.64
N PRO A 37 6.91 -14.15 4.03
CA PRO A 37 6.50 -13.62 2.75
C PRO A 37 6.30 -14.77 1.76
N PRO A 38 5.23 -14.74 0.94
CA PRO A 38 4.88 -15.87 0.09
C PRO A 38 5.97 -16.16 -0.96
N ILE A 39 6.84 -15.19 -1.27
CA ILE A 39 7.93 -15.32 -2.22
C ILE A 39 9.23 -14.79 -1.61
N LYS A 40 10.27 -15.64 -1.55
CA LYS A 40 11.60 -15.27 -1.03
C LYS A 40 12.35 -14.31 -1.96
N ASN A 41 12.29 -14.56 -3.27
CA ASN A 41 12.95 -13.75 -4.30
C ASN A 41 11.93 -13.24 -5.35
N PRO A 42 11.32 -12.06 -5.17
CA PRO A 42 10.38 -11.50 -6.13
C PRO A 42 10.98 -11.28 -7.53
N ALA A 43 12.29 -11.02 -7.62
CA ALA A 43 13.01 -10.74 -8.86
C ALA A 43 13.16 -11.98 -9.77
N SER A 44 12.96 -13.20 -9.24
CA SER A 44 13.02 -14.42 -10.06
C SER A 44 11.77 -14.64 -10.91
N ARG A 45 10.78 -13.74 -10.83
CA ARG A 45 9.52 -13.87 -11.56
C ARG A 45 9.59 -13.14 -12.89
N THR A 46 8.98 -13.72 -13.91
CA THR A 46 8.89 -13.11 -15.24
C THR A 46 7.76 -12.08 -15.27
N PRO A 47 8.02 -10.80 -15.63
CA PRO A 47 6.99 -9.78 -15.82
C PRO A 47 5.87 -10.23 -16.77
N GLY A 48 4.63 -9.86 -16.47
CA GLY A 48 3.48 -10.18 -17.32
C GLY A 48 2.94 -11.61 -17.17
N GLN A 49 3.59 -12.47 -16.38
CA GLN A 49 3.06 -13.81 -16.10
C GLN A 49 1.78 -13.73 -15.25
N PRO A 50 0.72 -14.48 -15.59
CA PRO A 50 -0.51 -14.55 -14.79
C PRO A 50 -0.24 -15.02 -13.35
N VAL A 51 -0.93 -14.40 -12.40
CA VAL A 51 -0.91 -14.77 -10.98
C VAL A 51 -2.33 -15.07 -10.53
N ALA A 52 -2.50 -16.17 -9.80
CA ALA A 52 -3.79 -16.49 -9.19
C ALA A 52 -4.20 -15.42 -8.17
N GLN A 53 -5.51 -15.23 -7.98
CA GLN A 53 -6.00 -14.32 -6.95
C GLN A 53 -5.50 -14.75 -5.57
N VAL A 54 -5.04 -13.78 -4.77
CA VAL A 54 -4.59 -14.03 -3.40
C VAL A 54 -5.63 -13.53 -2.41
N ALA A 55 -5.67 -14.15 -1.23
CA ALA A 55 -6.49 -13.67 -0.13
C ALA A 55 -5.85 -12.44 0.50
N GLN A 56 -6.57 -11.31 0.49
CA GLN A 56 -6.15 -10.10 1.18
C GLN A 56 -6.42 -10.21 2.69
N VAL A 57 -5.53 -9.64 3.51
CA VAL A 57 -5.70 -9.66 4.98
C VAL A 57 -6.62 -8.57 5.49
N ASN A 58 -6.80 -7.49 4.73
CA ASN A 58 -7.66 -6.37 5.07
C ASN A 58 -8.80 -6.26 4.07
N ARG A 59 -10.04 -6.41 4.55
CA ARG A 59 -11.24 -6.25 3.72
C ARG A 59 -12.31 -5.50 4.50
N ALA A 60 -12.82 -4.42 3.92
CA ALA A 60 -14.03 -3.78 4.40
C ALA A 60 -15.28 -4.56 3.95
N ALA A 61 -16.30 -4.65 4.83
CA ALA A 61 -17.43 -5.57 4.62
C ALA A 61 -18.81 -5.02 5.03
N TYR A 62 -18.97 -3.71 5.23
CA TYR A 62 -20.29 -3.14 5.56
C TYR A 62 -20.99 -2.62 4.31
N GLY A 63 -22.31 -2.82 4.21
CA GLY A 63 -23.11 -2.28 3.11
C GLY A 63 -23.16 -0.75 3.19
N THR A 64 -22.90 -0.06 2.08
CA THR A 64 -23.07 1.40 1.99
C THR A 64 -24.19 1.73 1.00
N PRO A 65 -25.01 2.77 1.27
CA PRO A 65 -25.98 3.29 0.31
C PRO A 65 -25.33 4.24 -0.72
N ASN A 66 -24.00 4.19 -0.89
CA ASN A 66 -23.27 5.15 -1.70
C ASN A 66 -23.62 4.97 -3.19
N LYS A 67 -24.03 6.06 -3.84
CA LYS A 67 -24.32 6.06 -5.27
C LYS A 67 -23.04 5.84 -6.07
N ILE A 68 -23.04 4.80 -6.91
CA ILE A 68 -21.97 4.54 -7.87
C ILE A 68 -21.93 5.66 -8.92
N ARG A 69 -20.73 6.19 -9.15
CA ARG A 69 -20.42 7.28 -10.09
C ARG A 69 -19.29 6.95 -11.06
N GLY A 70 -18.38 6.07 -10.69
CA GLY A 70 -17.26 5.66 -11.53
C GLY A 70 -17.46 4.32 -12.25
N SER A 71 -16.45 3.94 -13.03
CA SER A 71 -16.39 2.66 -13.72
C SER A 71 -16.19 1.52 -12.72
N ILE A 72 -17.05 0.51 -12.79
CA ILE A 72 -16.89 -0.77 -12.11
C ILE A 72 -16.72 -1.82 -13.19
N LYS A 73 -15.68 -2.67 -13.11
CA LYS A 73 -15.62 -3.84 -13.98
C LYS A 73 -16.80 -4.76 -13.66
N PRO A 74 -17.63 -5.17 -14.65
CA PRO A 74 -18.90 -5.88 -14.44
C PRO A 74 -18.81 -7.21 -13.66
N THR A 75 -17.62 -7.75 -13.43
CA THR A 75 -17.38 -9.07 -12.83
C THR A 75 -17.03 -9.05 -11.34
N LYS A 76 -17.05 -7.89 -10.65
CA LYS A 76 -16.32 -7.74 -9.38
C LYS A 76 -17.14 -7.70 -8.10
N VAL A 77 -16.59 -8.40 -7.11
CA VAL A 77 -16.75 -8.12 -5.68
C VAL A 77 -16.01 -6.81 -5.35
N PHE A 78 -16.68 -5.87 -4.70
CA PHE A 78 -16.07 -4.61 -4.26
C PHE A 78 -14.87 -4.85 -3.32
N GLY A 79 -13.88 -3.95 -3.41
CA GLY A 79 -12.71 -3.98 -2.54
C GLY A 79 -11.74 -5.14 -2.79
N VAL A 80 -11.89 -5.86 -3.91
CA VAL A 80 -11.03 -6.99 -4.28
C VAL A 80 -10.40 -6.73 -5.67
N PRO A 81 -9.05 -6.71 -5.78
CA PRO A 81 -8.36 -6.65 -7.08
C PRO A 81 -8.68 -7.86 -7.95
N ASP A 82 -8.60 -7.69 -9.27
CA ASP A 82 -8.75 -8.84 -10.16
C ASP A 82 -7.48 -9.70 -10.03
N PRO A 83 -7.53 -10.98 -10.42
CA PRO A 83 -6.31 -11.71 -10.78
C PRO A 83 -5.44 -10.83 -11.67
N GLY A 84 -4.16 -10.77 -11.32
CA GLY A 84 -3.20 -9.89 -11.95
C GLY A 84 -2.12 -10.65 -12.69
N VAL A 85 -1.11 -9.90 -13.08
CA VAL A 85 0.14 -10.41 -13.60
C VAL A 85 1.30 -9.93 -12.73
N VAL A 86 2.41 -10.63 -12.76
CA VAL A 86 3.68 -10.11 -12.21
C VAL A 86 3.89 -8.70 -12.77
N PRO A 87 4.27 -7.70 -11.95
CA PRO A 87 4.31 -6.30 -12.37
C PRO A 87 5.00 -6.13 -13.72
N VAL A 88 4.34 -5.43 -14.64
CA VAL A 88 4.86 -5.15 -15.98
C VAL A 88 5.54 -3.79 -15.98
N VAL A 89 5.16 -2.92 -15.04
CA VAL A 89 5.71 -1.57 -14.88
C VAL A 89 6.48 -1.48 -13.55
N GLY A 90 7.73 -1.02 -13.62
CA GLY A 90 8.64 -0.94 -12.47
C GLY A 90 9.47 -2.21 -12.27
N ASP A 91 10.29 -2.22 -11.23
CA ASP A 91 11.13 -3.36 -10.90
C ASP A 91 10.34 -4.40 -10.09
N VAL A 92 10.16 -5.60 -10.67
CA VAL A 92 9.49 -6.76 -10.05
C VAL A 92 10.21 -7.28 -8.79
N GLY A 93 11.48 -6.93 -8.64
CA GLY A 93 12.35 -7.26 -7.52
C GLY A 93 12.40 -6.20 -6.43
N ALA A 94 11.84 -5.00 -6.66
CA ALA A 94 11.89 -3.91 -5.70
C ALA A 94 11.17 -4.30 -4.40
N LYS A 95 11.88 -4.11 -3.29
CA LYS A 95 11.36 -4.24 -1.93
C LYS A 95 11.51 -2.89 -1.22
N ALA A 96 10.55 -2.58 -0.38
CA ALA A 96 10.71 -1.54 0.63
C ALA A 96 11.67 -2.02 1.73
N ASP A 97 12.18 -1.08 2.52
CA ASP A 97 13.16 -1.35 3.60
C ASP A 97 12.61 -2.31 4.67
N ASP A 98 11.29 -2.36 4.86
CA ASP A 98 10.59 -3.28 5.77
C ASP A 98 10.37 -4.69 5.16
N GLY A 99 10.75 -4.89 3.90
CA GLY A 99 10.54 -6.12 3.14
C GLY A 99 9.19 -6.22 2.41
N SER A 100 8.36 -5.18 2.43
CA SER A 100 7.12 -5.10 1.64
C SER A 100 7.43 -5.06 0.13
N TYR A 101 6.56 -5.63 -0.71
CA TYR A 101 6.76 -5.65 -2.17
C TYR A 101 5.46 -5.86 -2.95
N VAL A 102 5.48 -5.50 -4.24
CA VAL A 102 4.34 -5.71 -5.14
C VAL A 102 4.27 -7.18 -5.57
N MET A 103 3.18 -7.85 -5.21
CA MET A 103 2.92 -9.23 -5.62
C MET A 103 2.47 -9.30 -7.07
N TYR A 104 1.50 -8.49 -7.46
CA TYR A 104 1.03 -8.42 -8.84
C TYR A 104 0.35 -7.09 -9.11
N GLU A 105 0.19 -6.78 -10.39
CA GLU A 105 -0.62 -5.66 -10.87
C GLU A 105 -1.82 -6.17 -11.67
N SER A 106 -2.91 -5.42 -11.66
CA SER A 106 -4.04 -5.59 -12.55
C SER A 106 -4.37 -4.25 -13.19
N ARG A 107 -4.40 -4.21 -14.53
CA ARG A 107 -4.72 -2.98 -15.25
C ARG A 107 -6.23 -2.79 -15.34
N VAL A 108 -6.67 -1.66 -14.81
CA VAL A 108 -8.09 -1.28 -14.78
C VAL A 108 -8.43 -0.50 -16.04
N ASP A 109 -7.61 0.50 -16.38
CA ASP A 109 -7.62 1.24 -17.64
C ASP A 109 -6.21 1.75 -17.98
N ASP A 110 -6.08 2.61 -19.00
CA ASP A 110 -4.80 3.10 -19.51
C ASP A 110 -3.91 3.73 -18.44
N ARG A 111 -4.51 4.39 -17.44
CA ARG A 111 -3.79 5.10 -16.38
C ARG A 111 -4.12 4.60 -14.99
N THR A 112 -4.98 3.60 -14.83
CA THR A 112 -5.40 3.10 -13.53
C THR A 112 -4.95 1.67 -13.36
N ILE A 113 -4.19 1.42 -12.30
CA ILE A 113 -3.71 0.09 -11.93
C ILE A 113 -4.10 -0.24 -10.49
N ASP A 114 -4.43 -1.50 -10.27
CA ASP A 114 -4.58 -2.08 -8.94
C ASP A 114 -3.35 -2.93 -8.64
N LEU A 115 -2.69 -2.66 -7.54
CA LEU A 115 -1.58 -3.45 -7.02
C LEU A 115 -2.08 -4.31 -5.87
N MET A 116 -1.58 -5.55 -5.81
CA MET A 116 -1.60 -6.32 -4.58
C MET A 116 -0.20 -6.27 -3.97
N VAL A 117 -0.10 -5.78 -2.73
CA VAL A 117 1.16 -5.56 -2.04
C VAL A 117 1.26 -6.53 -0.87
N TRP A 118 2.34 -7.31 -0.79
CA TRP A 118 2.70 -7.94 0.47
C TRP A 118 3.19 -6.86 1.42
N SER A 119 2.48 -6.65 2.52
CA SER A 119 2.85 -5.69 3.56
C SER A 119 3.47 -6.44 4.73
N ALA A 120 4.72 -6.11 5.06
CA ALA A 120 5.39 -6.61 6.25
C ALA A 120 4.68 -6.14 7.53
N GLY A 121 4.21 -4.88 7.56
CA GLY A 121 3.47 -4.33 8.70
C GLY A 121 2.11 -5.01 8.95
N LEU A 122 1.41 -5.45 7.89
CA LEU A 122 0.15 -6.19 8.01
C LEU A 122 0.34 -7.72 8.06
N LEU A 123 1.57 -8.20 7.90
CA LEU A 123 1.90 -9.63 7.74
C LEU A 123 1.05 -10.33 6.66
N GLY A 124 0.77 -9.62 5.56
CA GLY A 124 -0.19 -10.11 4.58
C GLY A 124 -0.39 -9.24 3.33
N PRO A 125 -1.12 -9.76 2.32
CA PRO A 125 -1.43 -9.01 1.11
C PRO A 125 -2.51 -7.95 1.35
N ALA A 126 -2.28 -6.73 0.89
CA ALA A 126 -3.22 -5.62 0.93
C ALA A 126 -3.26 -4.87 -0.41
N PRO A 127 -4.44 -4.47 -0.90
CA PRO A 127 -4.55 -3.83 -2.20
C PRO A 127 -4.32 -2.31 -2.15
N VAL A 128 -3.79 -1.77 -3.25
CA VAL A 128 -3.58 -0.34 -3.47
C VAL A 128 -3.98 0.00 -4.90
N ARG A 129 -4.85 0.99 -5.12
CA ARG A 129 -5.09 1.55 -6.46
C ARG A 129 -4.17 2.74 -6.70
N ILE A 130 -3.66 2.85 -7.91
CA ILE A 130 -2.86 3.99 -8.36
C ILE A 130 -3.46 4.53 -9.66
N GLN A 131 -3.75 5.83 -9.67
CA GLN A 131 -3.92 6.59 -10.90
C GLN A 131 -2.56 7.18 -11.29
N LEU A 132 -2.07 6.79 -12.46
CA LEU A 132 -0.85 7.27 -13.06
C LEU A 132 -1.04 8.70 -13.62
N PRO A 133 -0.02 9.56 -13.49
CA PRO A 133 -0.01 10.89 -14.11
C PRO A 133 -0.30 10.84 -15.61
N PRO A 134 -0.91 11.89 -16.21
CA PRO A 134 -1.09 11.96 -17.66
C PRO A 134 0.22 11.85 -18.46
N SER A 135 1.32 12.36 -17.90
CA SER A 135 2.64 12.30 -18.53
C SER A 135 3.44 11.04 -18.19
N TRP A 136 2.82 10.05 -17.53
CA TRP A 136 3.48 8.80 -17.19
C TRP A 136 4.08 8.12 -18.44
N GLY A 137 5.36 7.76 -18.35
CA GLY A 137 6.10 7.10 -19.43
C GLY A 137 6.62 8.03 -20.54
N THR A 138 6.38 9.35 -20.48
CA THR A 138 6.97 10.28 -21.47
C THR A 138 8.46 10.53 -21.21
N ASP A 139 8.89 10.37 -19.97
CA ASP A 139 10.27 10.48 -19.51
C ASP A 139 10.49 9.43 -18.40
N PRO A 140 11.41 8.46 -18.56
CA PRO A 140 11.66 7.41 -17.58
C PRO A 140 12.32 7.91 -16.29
N ASP A 141 13.01 9.05 -16.33
CA ASP A 141 13.72 9.60 -15.17
C ASP A 141 12.84 10.57 -14.36
N ARG A 142 11.74 11.04 -14.96
CA ARG A 142 10.81 11.97 -14.32
C ARG A 142 10.24 11.41 -13.02
N LYS A 143 10.31 12.21 -11.97
CA LYS A 143 9.67 11.94 -10.68
C LYS A 143 8.35 12.69 -10.58
N TYR A 144 7.41 12.06 -9.90
CA TYR A 144 6.07 12.60 -9.69
C TYR A 144 5.81 12.77 -8.19
N PRO A 145 5.16 13.87 -7.78
CA PRO A 145 4.61 13.93 -6.43
C PRO A 145 3.55 12.85 -6.24
N SER A 146 3.35 12.41 -5.01
CA SER A 146 2.28 11.48 -4.65
C SER A 146 1.16 12.19 -3.88
N LEU A 147 -0.09 11.97 -4.28
CA LEU A 147 -1.28 12.35 -3.52
C LEU A 147 -1.90 11.09 -2.92
N TRP A 148 -2.02 11.01 -1.60
CA TRP A 148 -2.59 9.86 -0.91
C TRP A 148 -4.04 10.15 -0.53
N LEU A 149 -4.95 9.32 -1.02
CA LEU A 149 -6.38 9.41 -0.72
C LEU A 149 -6.77 8.25 0.18
N LEU A 150 -6.76 8.52 1.48
CA LEU A 150 -7.15 7.57 2.52
C LEU A 150 -8.66 7.52 2.60
N HIS A 151 -9.23 6.32 2.57
CA HIS A 151 -10.68 6.17 2.65
C HIS A 151 -11.19 6.17 4.09
N GLY A 152 -12.47 6.49 4.26
CA GLY A 152 -13.14 6.38 5.56
C GLY A 152 -13.41 4.92 5.90
N GLY A 153 -13.50 4.60 7.18
CA GLY A 153 -13.66 3.21 7.61
C GLY A 153 -14.87 2.51 6.98
N ASN A 154 -14.71 1.21 6.75
CA ASN A 154 -15.79 0.25 6.54
C ASN A 154 -16.53 0.29 5.18
N ASP A 155 -16.10 1.11 4.21
CA ASP A 155 -16.69 1.15 2.87
C ASP A 155 -16.33 -0.12 2.06
N PRO A 156 -17.29 -0.83 1.43
CA PRO A 156 -17.05 -2.10 0.77
C PRO A 156 -16.20 -1.96 -0.49
N ALA A 157 -16.21 -0.80 -1.16
CA ALA A 157 -15.32 -0.51 -2.28
C ALA A 157 -13.88 -0.28 -1.81
N ASP A 158 -13.68 0.00 -0.51
CA ASP A 158 -12.37 0.00 0.14
C ASP A 158 -11.41 0.94 -0.60
N TYR A 159 -10.25 0.43 -1.03
CA TYR A 159 -9.26 1.13 -1.85
C TYR A 159 -9.80 1.73 -3.17
N GLN A 160 -10.99 1.31 -3.62
CA GLN A 160 -11.64 1.81 -4.83
C GLN A 160 -12.64 2.95 -4.56
N CYS A 161 -13.01 3.20 -3.29
CA CYS A 161 -14.18 4.03 -2.94
C CYS A 161 -14.16 5.43 -3.57
N TRP A 162 -13.00 6.08 -3.64
CA TRP A 162 -12.85 7.39 -4.28
C TRP A 162 -13.22 7.33 -5.75
N THR A 163 -12.69 6.35 -6.48
CA THR A 163 -12.99 6.18 -7.91
C THR A 163 -14.42 5.71 -8.17
N VAL A 164 -15.04 4.98 -7.24
CA VAL A 164 -16.37 4.40 -7.43
C VAL A 164 -17.48 5.37 -7.03
N TYR A 165 -17.33 6.11 -5.93
CA TYR A 165 -18.42 6.89 -5.32
C TYR A 165 -18.28 8.42 -5.46
N SER A 166 -17.20 8.92 -6.07
CA SER A 166 -16.95 10.36 -6.22
C SER A 166 -16.79 10.81 -7.68
N GLN A 167 -16.65 12.12 -7.91
CA GLN A 167 -16.25 12.70 -9.20
C GLN A 167 -14.71 12.69 -9.35
N PHE A 168 -14.11 11.53 -9.12
CA PHE A 168 -12.65 11.38 -9.04
C PHE A 168 -11.97 11.84 -10.34
N LYS A 169 -12.47 11.37 -11.49
CA LYS A 169 -11.86 11.66 -12.79
C LYS A 169 -11.89 13.17 -13.10
N GLU A 170 -12.97 13.84 -12.74
CA GLU A 170 -13.16 15.27 -12.98
C GLU A 170 -12.32 16.16 -12.05
N ARG A 171 -12.10 15.73 -10.80
CA ARG A 171 -11.45 16.56 -9.77
C ARG A 171 -9.95 16.34 -9.66
N VAL A 172 -9.50 15.09 -9.76
CA VAL A 172 -8.10 14.70 -9.48
C VAL A 172 -7.49 13.79 -10.54
N GLY A 173 -8.30 13.24 -11.45
CA GLY A 173 -7.82 12.29 -12.47
C GLY A 173 -6.81 12.84 -13.49
N ASN A 174 -6.67 14.17 -13.58
CA ASN A 174 -5.74 14.84 -14.48
C ASN A 174 -4.54 15.49 -13.75
N LEU A 175 -4.41 15.29 -12.44
CA LEU A 175 -3.22 15.74 -11.72
C LEU A 175 -1.98 15.02 -12.26
N ASP A 176 -0.89 15.76 -12.48
CA ASP A 176 0.39 15.20 -12.88
C ASP A 176 1.15 14.63 -11.67
N ALA A 177 0.47 13.74 -10.95
CA ALA A 177 0.87 13.15 -9.69
C ALA A 177 0.44 11.67 -9.66
N LEU A 178 1.15 10.86 -8.89
CA LEU A 178 0.70 9.52 -8.53
C LEU A 178 -0.41 9.66 -7.49
N VAL A 179 -1.66 9.36 -7.86
CA VAL A 179 -2.77 9.35 -6.89
C VAL A 179 -2.91 7.94 -6.33
N VAL A 180 -2.53 7.78 -5.06
CA VAL A 180 -2.42 6.49 -4.37
C VAL A 180 -3.62 6.32 -3.42
N MET A 181 -4.30 5.19 -3.55
CA MET A 181 -5.51 4.86 -2.79
C MET A 181 -5.30 3.48 -2.15
N PRO A 182 -4.68 3.40 -0.95
CA PRO A 182 -4.46 2.14 -0.26
C PRO A 182 -5.76 1.66 0.42
N SER A 183 -5.87 0.34 0.61
CA SER A 183 -6.87 -0.21 1.52
C SER A 183 -6.49 0.05 2.98
N SER A 184 -7.46 0.50 3.77
CA SER A 184 -7.38 0.47 5.23
C SER A 184 -8.24 -0.65 5.85
N GLY A 185 -8.96 -1.45 5.06
CA GLY A 185 -9.83 -2.51 5.56
C GLY A 185 -10.94 -2.07 6.52
N ILE A 186 -11.55 -3.06 7.18
CA ILE A 186 -12.57 -2.88 8.22
C ILE A 186 -11.93 -2.32 9.50
N GLY A 187 -12.37 -1.14 9.94
CA GLY A 187 -11.88 -0.53 11.18
C GLY A 187 -10.37 -0.30 11.26
N GLY A 188 -9.65 -0.16 10.13
CA GLY A 188 -8.20 0.01 10.18
C GLY A 188 -7.71 1.43 10.40
N HIS A 189 -8.56 2.45 10.19
CA HIS A 189 -8.30 3.88 10.51
C HIS A 189 -6.92 4.46 10.13
N THR A 190 -6.21 3.80 9.22
CA THR A 190 -4.85 4.16 8.79
C THR A 190 -3.88 4.42 9.95
N THR A 191 -3.96 3.60 11.01
CA THR A 191 -3.12 3.71 12.21
C THR A 191 -2.47 2.39 12.56
N ASP A 192 -1.31 2.48 13.22
CA ASP A 192 -0.73 1.35 13.93
C ASP A 192 -1.50 1.18 15.24
N TYR A 193 -2.22 0.07 15.38
CA TYR A 193 -2.98 -0.20 16.60
C TYR A 193 -2.06 -0.68 17.70
N LEU A 194 -2.24 -0.09 18.89
CA LEU A 194 -1.67 -0.64 20.11
C LEU A 194 -2.50 -1.87 20.51
N ASN A 195 -1.90 -3.05 20.34
CA ASN A 195 -2.56 -4.32 20.59
C ASN A 195 -2.20 -4.93 21.96
N PHE A 196 -1.61 -4.14 22.85
CA PHE A 196 -1.14 -4.44 24.23
C PHE A 196 -0.27 -5.69 24.47
N GLY A 197 -0.09 -6.58 23.49
CA GLY A 197 0.76 -7.76 23.61
C GLY A 197 0.24 -8.83 24.56
#